data_AF-A0A117M848-F1
#
_entry.id   AF-A0A117M848-F1
#
_cell.length_a   1.000
_cell.length_b   1.000
_cell.length_c   1.000
_cell.angle_alpha   90.00
_cell.angle_beta   90.00
_cell.angle_gamma   90.00
#
_symmetry.space_group_name_H-M   'P 1'
#
loop_
_entity.id
_entity.type
_entity.pdbx_description
1 polymer ?
#
loop_
_entity_poly.entity_id
_entity_poly.type
_entity_poly.pdbx_seq_one_letter_code
_entity_poly.pdbx_strand_id
1 'polypeptide(L)'
;MRYGEIALKQGNRKLFEKVLSNNIKRQLGKSTVERIRGRIIVTVPSDKLQTAMEVMSRTFGIQNYSLGTWTTYDLEDIYLTSTDLAKREVERGNRTFKVETRRLDKRFPLKSIELNPLVGERILEEIPETSVDLHNPNFKIEIEIRDEGVLISCGKTTANGGLPVGVSGRAILLLSGGIDSPVSGWLAQKRGLDLDAIHFSSPPYTGEKAFDKVLSLAKSLSLYNGGREFRLYSIHFTEAQIAVHKHVEERYSLVCQRRLMMRITNRIAERNRIIAVVTGENLGQVASQTLENLRVIEEQTDLIVLRPLLTYDKIETIELAKKIGTFETSILPYEDCCTVFVPSSPATKARLFDINRVEAGLDFEDLTMKTLNKSKMYRMKNGEILEVGEIEIPEKAT
;
A
#
# COMPACT_ATOMS: atom_id res chain seq x y z
N MET A 1 -7.31 -11.04 -14.68
CA MET A 1 -7.43 -9.75 -13.94
C MET A 1 -7.51 -8.55 -14.89
N ARG A 2 -8.20 -7.48 -14.45
CA ARG A 2 -8.43 -6.24 -15.18
C ARG A 2 -7.86 -5.05 -14.38
N TYR A 3 -7.36 -4.03 -15.06
CA TYR A 3 -6.75 -2.84 -14.47
C TYR A 3 -7.47 -1.59 -14.97
N GLY A 4 -7.76 -0.65 -14.07
CA GLY A 4 -8.60 0.53 -14.33
C GLY A 4 -7.79 1.70 -14.88
N GLU A 5 -7.24 2.53 -13.99
CA GLU A 5 -6.49 3.76 -14.35
C GLU A 5 -5.32 3.52 -15.33
N ILE A 6 -4.74 2.32 -15.33
CA ILE A 6 -3.66 1.95 -16.26
C ILE A 6 -4.12 2.02 -17.72
N ALA A 7 -5.39 1.68 -18.01
CA ALA A 7 -5.94 1.71 -19.35
C ALA A 7 -6.04 3.13 -19.93
N LEU A 8 -6.09 4.15 -19.06
CA LEU A 8 -6.20 5.56 -19.43
C LEU A 8 -4.85 6.21 -19.75
N LYS A 9 -3.72 5.56 -19.42
CA LYS A 9 -2.38 6.12 -19.65
C LYS A 9 -1.92 5.87 -21.09
N GLN A 10 -2.26 6.80 -21.99
CA GLN A 10 -1.74 6.80 -23.37
C GLN A 10 -0.20 6.87 -23.37
N GLY A 11 0.47 6.16 -24.28
CA GLY A 11 1.94 6.09 -24.40
C GLY A 11 2.66 5.17 -23.40
N ASN A 12 2.28 5.20 -22.10
CA ASN A 12 3.03 4.53 -21.03
C ASN A 12 2.38 3.23 -20.50
N ARG A 13 1.24 2.81 -21.04
CA ARG A 13 0.51 1.60 -20.60
C ARG A 13 1.38 0.35 -20.45
N LYS A 14 2.27 0.06 -21.40
CA LYS A 14 3.16 -1.12 -21.38
C LYS A 14 4.08 -1.13 -20.15
N LEU A 15 4.54 0.05 -19.70
CA LEU A 15 5.38 0.19 -18.51
C LEU A 15 4.59 -0.17 -17.25
N PHE A 16 3.39 0.39 -17.09
CA PHE A 16 2.52 0.12 -15.95
C PHE A 16 2.13 -1.36 -15.86
N GLU A 17 1.74 -1.98 -16.99
CA GLU A 17 1.45 -3.41 -17.04
C GLU A 17 2.68 -4.25 -16.66
N LYS A 18 3.88 -3.88 -17.13
CA LYS A 18 5.13 -4.59 -16.79
C LYS A 18 5.43 -4.49 -15.29
N VAL A 19 5.28 -3.31 -14.68
CA VAL A 19 5.49 -3.13 -13.23
C VAL A 19 4.46 -3.93 -12.44
N LEU A 20 3.18 -3.90 -12.84
CA LEU A 20 2.13 -4.69 -12.20
C LEU A 20 2.42 -6.19 -12.26
N SER A 21 2.76 -6.72 -13.44
CA SER A 21 3.15 -8.12 -13.58
C SER A 21 4.33 -8.49 -12.70
N ASN A 22 5.34 -7.63 -12.59
CA ASN A 22 6.49 -7.86 -11.72
C ASN A 22 6.12 -7.83 -10.23
N ASN A 23 5.24 -6.91 -9.81
CA ASN A 23 4.76 -6.84 -8.43
C ASN A 23 3.99 -8.10 -8.04
N ILE A 24 3.19 -8.66 -8.96
CA ILE A 24 2.49 -9.93 -8.76
C ILE A 24 3.50 -11.08 -8.62
N LYS A 25 4.44 -11.20 -9.56
CA LYS A 25 5.46 -12.26 -9.55
C LYS A 25 6.28 -12.25 -8.24
N ARG A 26 6.66 -11.06 -7.76
CA ARG A 26 7.40 -10.89 -6.50
C ARG A 26 6.65 -11.39 -5.27
N GLN A 27 5.32 -11.39 -5.31
CA GLN A 27 4.46 -11.81 -4.19
C GLN A 27 4.04 -13.28 -4.28
N LEU A 28 3.90 -13.85 -5.48
CA LEU A 28 3.41 -15.22 -5.67
C LEU A 28 4.50 -16.29 -5.86
N GLY A 29 5.77 -15.88 -6.02
CA GLY A 29 6.85 -16.83 -6.27
C GLY A 29 6.61 -17.61 -7.57
N LYS A 30 6.60 -18.96 -7.50
CA LYS A 30 6.31 -19.85 -8.65
C LYS A 30 4.90 -19.60 -9.20
N SER A 31 4.81 -18.70 -10.18
CA SER A 31 3.57 -18.29 -10.86
C SER A 31 3.88 -17.88 -12.29
N THR A 32 2.93 -18.11 -13.19
CA THR A 32 2.99 -17.59 -14.56
C THR A 32 2.11 -16.35 -14.64
N VAL A 33 2.69 -15.23 -15.11
CA VAL A 33 1.96 -13.96 -15.26
C VAL A 33 2.12 -13.49 -16.70
N GLU A 34 1.03 -13.60 -17.45
CA GLU A 34 0.98 -13.34 -18.89
C GLU A 34 0.10 -12.14 -19.19
N ARG A 35 0.60 -11.27 -20.07
CA ARG A 35 -0.15 -10.12 -20.57
C ARG A 35 -0.81 -10.51 -21.87
N ILE A 36 -2.13 -10.56 -21.88
CA ILE A 36 -2.94 -10.73 -23.08
C ILE A 36 -3.61 -9.39 -23.43
N ARG A 37 -4.07 -9.20 -24.67
CA ARG A 37 -4.67 -7.93 -25.11
C ARG A 37 -5.78 -7.47 -24.16
N GLY A 38 -5.49 -6.45 -23.33
CA GLY A 38 -6.45 -5.88 -22.39
C GLY A 38 -6.54 -6.53 -21.01
N ARG A 39 -5.83 -7.62 -20.71
CA ARG A 39 -5.92 -8.35 -19.44
C ARG A 39 -4.57 -8.95 -19.03
N ILE A 40 -4.44 -9.32 -17.76
CA ILE A 40 -3.34 -10.17 -17.28
C ILE A 40 -3.94 -11.49 -16.79
N ILE A 41 -3.34 -12.61 -17.20
CA ILE A 41 -3.65 -13.95 -16.68
C ILE A 41 -2.56 -14.31 -15.67
N VAL A 42 -2.98 -14.79 -14.51
CA VAL A 42 -2.09 -15.26 -13.44
C VAL A 42 -2.43 -16.72 -13.19
N THR A 43 -1.51 -17.61 -13.52
CA THR A 43 -1.65 -19.05 -13.32
C THR A 43 -0.83 -19.46 -12.11
N VAL A 44 -1.48 -20.14 -11.17
CA VAL A 44 -0.88 -20.68 -9.95
C VAL A 44 -1.32 -22.14 -9.77
N PRO A 45 -0.52 -22.97 -9.07
CA PRO A 45 -0.97 -24.26 -8.58
C PRO A 45 -2.24 -24.14 -7.72
N SER A 46 -3.11 -25.16 -7.76
CA SER A 46 -4.40 -25.14 -7.07
C SER A 46 -4.28 -24.93 -5.55
N ASP A 47 -3.24 -25.48 -4.92
CA ASP A 47 -2.92 -25.31 -3.49
C ASP A 47 -2.56 -23.86 -3.12
N LYS A 48 -2.19 -23.03 -4.10
CA LYS A 48 -1.83 -21.62 -3.90
C LYS A 48 -2.95 -20.65 -4.29
N LEU A 49 -4.12 -21.14 -4.69
CA LEU A 49 -5.18 -20.30 -5.23
C LEU A 49 -5.65 -19.25 -4.20
N GLN A 50 -5.84 -19.66 -2.95
CA GLN A 50 -6.29 -18.76 -1.88
C GLN A 50 -5.28 -17.64 -1.63
N THR A 51 -4.00 -17.98 -1.48
CA THR A 51 -2.91 -17.00 -1.35
C THR A 51 -2.85 -16.07 -2.56
N ALA A 52 -3.07 -16.60 -3.77
CA ALA A 52 -3.10 -15.78 -4.97
C ALA A 52 -4.23 -14.77 -4.94
N MET A 53 -5.43 -15.16 -4.52
CA MET A 53 -6.57 -14.26 -4.38
C MET A 53 -6.32 -13.15 -3.35
N GLU A 54 -5.70 -13.47 -2.21
CA GLU A 54 -5.32 -12.47 -1.20
C GLU A 54 -4.31 -11.45 -1.75
N VAL A 55 -3.30 -11.92 -2.47
CA VAL A 55 -2.32 -11.07 -3.16
C VAL A 55 -3.01 -10.20 -4.23
N MET A 56 -3.92 -10.76 -5.02
CA MET A 56 -4.66 -9.99 -6.03
C MET A 56 -5.51 -8.88 -5.40
N SER A 57 -6.14 -9.16 -4.27
CA SER A 57 -6.98 -8.19 -3.55
C SER A 57 -6.17 -6.98 -3.06
N ARG A 58 -4.99 -7.23 -2.49
CA ARG A 58 -4.15 -6.18 -1.91
C ARG A 58 -3.23 -5.45 -2.90
N THR A 59 -2.91 -6.06 -4.05
CA THR A 59 -1.95 -5.47 -5.01
C THR A 59 -2.55 -4.26 -5.73
N PHE A 60 -1.96 -3.09 -5.53
CA PHE A 60 -2.35 -1.87 -6.24
C PHE A 60 -2.09 -1.97 -7.75
N GLY A 61 -2.97 -1.34 -8.53
CA GLY A 61 -3.05 -1.46 -9.98
C GLY A 61 -4.11 -2.45 -10.46
N ILE A 62 -4.59 -3.35 -9.59
CA ILE A 62 -5.65 -4.30 -9.90
C ILE A 62 -7.00 -3.66 -9.56
N GLN A 63 -7.88 -3.51 -10.57
CA GLN A 63 -9.24 -2.98 -10.34
C GLN A 63 -10.17 -4.10 -9.88
N ASN A 64 -10.12 -5.22 -10.60
CA ASN A 64 -10.89 -6.41 -10.30
C ASN A 64 -10.22 -7.64 -10.93
N TYR A 65 -10.56 -8.80 -10.41
CA TYR A 65 -10.15 -10.09 -10.93
C TYR A 65 -11.31 -11.07 -10.85
N SER A 66 -11.21 -12.13 -11.64
CA SER A 66 -12.17 -13.22 -11.71
C SER A 66 -11.37 -14.50 -11.56
N LEU A 67 -11.94 -15.49 -10.87
CA LEU A 67 -11.39 -16.83 -10.87
C LEU A 67 -11.61 -17.43 -12.25
N GLY A 68 -10.64 -18.17 -12.77
CA GLY A 68 -10.81 -18.89 -14.01
C GLY A 68 -9.99 -20.16 -14.06
N THR A 69 -10.45 -21.07 -14.90
CA THR A 69 -9.91 -22.42 -15.08
C THR A 69 -9.76 -22.68 -16.57
N TRP A 70 -8.62 -23.24 -16.94
CA TRP A 70 -8.41 -23.75 -18.28
C TRP A 70 -9.00 -25.15 -18.39
N THR A 71 -9.74 -25.39 -19.45
CA THR A 71 -10.35 -26.69 -19.76
C THR A 71 -10.14 -27.05 -21.23
N THR A 72 -10.47 -28.27 -21.61
CA THR A 72 -10.33 -28.74 -22.99
C THR A 72 -11.46 -28.20 -23.88
N TYR A 73 -11.50 -28.61 -25.14
CA TYR A 73 -12.61 -28.30 -26.05
C TYR A 73 -13.79 -29.27 -25.90
N ASP A 74 -13.70 -30.28 -25.03
CA ASP A 74 -14.78 -31.20 -24.78
C ASP A 74 -15.94 -30.49 -24.04
N LEU A 75 -17.18 -30.79 -24.44
CA LEU A 75 -18.36 -30.14 -23.88
C LEU A 75 -18.58 -30.51 -22.42
N GLU A 76 -18.28 -31.74 -22.02
CA GLU A 76 -18.43 -32.18 -20.64
C GLU A 76 -17.43 -31.46 -19.73
N ASP A 77 -16.19 -31.31 -20.21
CA ASP A 77 -15.15 -30.54 -19.54
C ASP A 77 -15.54 -29.06 -19.34
N ILE A 78 -16.22 -28.46 -20.32
CA ILE A 78 -16.77 -27.10 -20.24
C ILE A 78 -17.91 -27.03 -19.22
N TYR A 79 -18.81 -28.02 -19.22
CA TYR A 79 -19.93 -28.12 -18.29
C TYR A 79 -19.46 -28.27 -16.84
N LEU A 80 -18.63 -29.27 -16.56
CA LEU A 80 -18.08 -29.53 -15.24
C LEU A 80 -17.39 -28.29 -14.67
N THR A 81 -16.56 -27.63 -15.48
CA THR A 81 -15.83 -26.43 -15.07
C THR A 81 -16.77 -25.25 -14.81
N SER A 82 -17.77 -25.04 -15.66
CA SER A 82 -18.75 -23.95 -15.49
C SER A 82 -19.60 -24.15 -14.23
N THR A 83 -20.02 -25.40 -13.99
CA THR A 83 -20.82 -25.77 -12.81
C THR A 83 -20.00 -25.65 -11.51
N ASP A 84 -18.74 -26.09 -11.48
CA ASP A 84 -17.86 -25.89 -10.30
C ASP A 84 -17.70 -24.41 -9.95
N LEU A 85 -17.47 -23.57 -10.97
CA LEU A 85 -17.33 -22.13 -10.78
C LEU A 85 -18.66 -21.47 -10.35
N ALA A 86 -19.80 -21.96 -10.83
CA ALA A 86 -21.11 -21.48 -10.41
C ALA A 86 -21.41 -21.85 -8.95
N LYS A 87 -21.10 -23.10 -8.53
CA LYS A 87 -21.27 -23.57 -7.13
C LYS A 87 -20.58 -22.63 -6.14
N ARG A 88 -19.35 -22.20 -6.44
CA ARG A 88 -18.60 -21.25 -5.59
C ARG A 88 -19.27 -19.88 -5.45
N GLU A 89 -19.95 -19.39 -6.47
CA GLU A 89 -20.70 -18.13 -6.38
C GLU A 89 -22.00 -18.31 -5.59
N VAL A 90 -22.63 -19.49 -5.71
CA VAL A 90 -23.82 -19.84 -4.94
C VAL A 90 -23.51 -19.97 -3.45
N GLU A 91 -22.36 -20.54 -3.09
CA GLU A 91 -21.83 -20.53 -1.71
C GLU A 91 -21.64 -19.11 -1.16
N ARG A 92 -21.40 -18.12 -2.02
CA ARG A 92 -21.31 -16.69 -1.66
C ARG A 92 -22.68 -15.99 -1.57
N GLY A 93 -23.77 -16.72 -1.74
CA GLY A 93 -25.13 -16.19 -1.68
C GLY A 93 -25.68 -15.66 -3.00
N ASN A 94 -24.93 -15.77 -4.11
CA ASN A 94 -25.42 -15.35 -5.42
C ASN A 94 -26.42 -16.37 -5.99
N ARG A 95 -27.46 -15.92 -6.68
CA ARG A 95 -28.54 -16.79 -7.18
C ARG A 95 -28.88 -16.57 -8.65
N THR A 96 -28.63 -15.39 -9.20
CA THR A 96 -28.85 -15.13 -10.63
C THR A 96 -27.55 -15.14 -11.43
N PHE A 97 -27.57 -15.72 -12.64
CA PHE A 97 -26.40 -15.78 -13.50
C PHE A 97 -26.69 -15.57 -14.99
N LYS A 98 -25.62 -15.38 -15.75
CA LYS A 98 -25.62 -15.36 -17.22
C LYS A 98 -24.38 -16.07 -17.75
N VAL A 99 -24.54 -16.80 -18.85
CA VAL A 99 -23.42 -17.35 -19.63
C VAL A 99 -23.11 -16.43 -20.80
N GLU A 100 -21.83 -16.12 -21.01
CA GLU A 100 -21.37 -15.32 -22.14
C GLU A 100 -20.13 -15.92 -22.78
N THR A 101 -20.28 -16.42 -24.01
CA THR A 101 -19.19 -17.02 -24.78
C THR A 101 -18.58 -16.05 -25.78
N ARG A 102 -17.26 -15.88 -25.72
CA ARG A 102 -16.45 -15.22 -26.74
C ARG A 102 -15.58 -16.25 -27.47
N ARG A 103 -15.80 -16.38 -28.78
CA ARG A 103 -15.01 -17.25 -29.67
C ARG A 103 -13.86 -16.48 -30.32
N LEU A 104 -12.64 -16.66 -29.83
CA LEU A 104 -11.42 -16.20 -30.49
C LEU A 104 -11.00 -17.22 -31.56
N ASP A 105 -11.11 -18.52 -31.26
CA ASP A 105 -11.06 -19.57 -32.28
C ASP A 105 -12.46 -19.82 -32.86
N LYS A 106 -12.59 -19.70 -34.19
CA LYS A 106 -13.83 -19.91 -34.94
C LYS A 106 -14.00 -21.34 -35.45
N ARG A 107 -13.01 -22.21 -35.27
CA ARG A 107 -13.09 -23.64 -35.64
C ARG A 107 -13.94 -24.46 -34.67
N PHE A 108 -14.13 -23.96 -33.44
CA PHE A 108 -14.99 -24.63 -32.47
C PHE A 108 -16.41 -24.84 -33.04
N PRO A 109 -16.99 -26.05 -32.94
CA PRO A 109 -18.19 -26.41 -33.69
C PRO A 109 -19.41 -25.55 -33.37
N LEU A 110 -19.62 -25.22 -32.10
CA LEU A 110 -20.79 -24.47 -31.66
C LEU A 110 -20.58 -22.95 -31.71
N LYS A 111 -21.63 -22.22 -32.07
CA LYS A 111 -21.69 -20.77 -31.95
C LYS A 111 -21.98 -20.36 -30.51
N SER A 112 -21.61 -19.13 -30.14
CA SER A 112 -21.88 -18.59 -28.81
C SER A 112 -23.38 -18.63 -28.45
N ILE A 113 -24.25 -18.42 -29.43
CA ILE A 113 -25.72 -18.46 -29.24
C ILE A 113 -26.23 -19.87 -28.97
N GLU A 114 -25.49 -20.90 -29.36
CA GLU A 114 -25.80 -22.32 -29.13
C GLU A 114 -25.16 -22.81 -27.83
N LEU A 115 -23.92 -22.40 -27.55
CA LEU A 115 -23.21 -22.82 -26.34
C LEU A 115 -23.76 -22.19 -25.06
N ASN A 116 -24.16 -20.91 -25.09
CA ASN A 116 -24.62 -20.23 -23.87
C ASN A 116 -25.87 -20.91 -23.25
N PRO A 117 -26.93 -21.26 -24.00
CA PRO A 117 -28.08 -21.96 -23.44
C PRO A 117 -27.74 -23.34 -22.90
N LEU A 118 -26.92 -24.12 -23.62
CA LEU A 118 -26.53 -25.48 -23.20
C LEU A 118 -25.80 -25.49 -21.86
N VAL A 119 -24.83 -24.60 -21.69
CA VAL A 119 -24.13 -24.45 -20.40
C VAL A 119 -25.08 -23.93 -19.32
N GLY A 120 -25.98 -23.01 -19.67
CA GLY A 120 -26.99 -22.49 -18.75
C GLY A 120 -27.95 -23.56 -18.24
N GLU A 121 -28.45 -24.41 -19.12
CA GLU A 121 -29.32 -25.56 -18.81
C GLU A 121 -28.63 -26.50 -17.84
N ARG A 122 -27.38 -26.89 -18.12
CA ARG A 122 -26.62 -27.77 -17.24
C ARG A 122 -26.40 -27.18 -15.83
N ILE A 123 -26.16 -25.88 -15.73
CA ILE A 123 -26.04 -25.19 -14.43
C ILE A 123 -27.37 -25.22 -13.67
N LEU A 124 -28.51 -24.99 -14.35
CA LEU A 124 -29.84 -25.03 -13.73
C LEU A 124 -30.21 -26.43 -13.25
N GLU A 125 -29.87 -27.47 -14.00
CA GLU A 125 -30.08 -28.87 -13.61
C GLU A 125 -29.26 -29.25 -12.35
N GLU A 126 -27.98 -28.89 -12.33
CA GLU A 126 -27.06 -29.24 -11.24
C GLU A 126 -27.21 -28.34 -10.01
N ILE A 127 -27.75 -27.13 -10.18
CA ILE A 127 -27.90 -26.13 -9.13
C ILE A 127 -29.30 -25.48 -9.19
N PRO A 128 -30.35 -26.21 -8.74
CA PRO A 128 -31.75 -25.80 -8.91
C PRO A 128 -32.14 -24.48 -8.22
N GLU A 129 -31.35 -24.02 -7.26
CA GLU A 129 -31.55 -22.74 -6.56
C GLU A 129 -31.09 -21.51 -7.37
N THR A 130 -30.51 -21.72 -8.56
CA THR A 130 -30.09 -20.63 -9.45
C THR A 130 -31.15 -20.29 -10.51
N SER A 131 -31.07 -19.08 -11.06
CA SER A 131 -31.91 -18.64 -12.18
C SER A 131 -31.15 -17.75 -13.16
N VAL A 132 -31.61 -17.68 -14.41
CA VAL A 132 -30.95 -16.87 -15.45
C VAL A 132 -31.48 -15.43 -15.43
N ASP A 133 -30.57 -14.46 -15.36
CA ASP A 133 -30.86 -13.03 -15.57
C ASP A 133 -29.92 -12.47 -16.65
N LEU A 134 -30.47 -12.08 -17.79
CA LEU A 134 -29.68 -11.59 -18.92
C LEU A 134 -29.24 -10.12 -18.79
N HIS A 135 -29.86 -9.37 -17.87
CA HIS A 135 -29.71 -7.93 -17.69
C HIS A 135 -28.85 -7.59 -16.47
N ASN A 136 -29.18 -8.13 -15.29
CA ASN A 136 -28.50 -7.82 -14.04
C ASN A 136 -28.17 -9.08 -13.21
N PRO A 137 -27.41 -10.04 -13.77
CA PRO A 137 -27.04 -11.24 -13.04
C PRO A 137 -26.10 -10.92 -11.87
N ASN A 138 -26.22 -11.66 -10.77
CA ASN A 138 -25.28 -11.57 -9.65
C ASN A 138 -23.86 -11.97 -10.09
N PHE A 139 -23.73 -12.99 -10.94
CA PHE A 139 -22.45 -13.39 -11.51
C PHE A 139 -22.56 -13.82 -12.98
N LYS A 140 -21.42 -13.81 -13.67
CA LYS A 140 -21.32 -14.19 -15.08
C LYS A 140 -20.33 -15.33 -15.23
N ILE A 141 -20.70 -16.33 -16.01
CA ILE A 141 -19.78 -17.35 -16.54
C ILE A 141 -19.30 -16.85 -17.91
N GLU A 142 -18.06 -16.36 -17.97
CA GLU A 142 -17.41 -15.94 -19.21
C GLU A 142 -16.62 -17.12 -19.79
N ILE A 143 -16.99 -17.59 -20.98
CA ILE A 143 -16.31 -18.67 -21.70
C ILE A 143 -15.51 -18.06 -22.86
N GLU A 144 -14.18 -18.18 -22.84
CA GLU A 144 -13.31 -17.76 -23.93
C GLU A 144 -12.71 -18.97 -24.64
N ILE A 145 -13.18 -19.24 -25.86
CA ILE A 145 -12.66 -20.31 -26.71
C ILE A 145 -11.46 -19.75 -27.50
N ARG A 146 -10.29 -20.33 -27.27
CA ARG A 146 -8.99 -19.88 -27.79
C ARG A 146 -8.31 -20.98 -28.60
N ASP A 147 -7.08 -20.76 -29.06
CA ASP A 147 -6.30 -21.78 -29.79
C ASP A 147 -5.62 -22.77 -28.82
N GLU A 148 -5.28 -22.30 -27.63
CA GLU A 148 -4.62 -23.03 -26.55
C GLU A 148 -5.58 -23.80 -25.62
N GLY A 149 -6.89 -23.65 -25.78
CA GLY A 149 -7.92 -24.31 -24.96
C GLY A 149 -9.15 -23.43 -24.73
N VAL A 150 -9.96 -23.80 -23.74
CA VAL A 150 -11.11 -23.00 -23.30
C VAL A 150 -10.85 -22.43 -21.92
N LEU A 151 -10.87 -21.10 -21.80
CA LEU A 151 -10.74 -20.41 -20.52
C LEU A 151 -12.13 -20.04 -20.02
N ILE A 152 -12.54 -20.62 -18.90
CA ILE A 152 -13.81 -20.29 -18.25
C ILE A 152 -13.50 -19.48 -17.01
N SER A 153 -14.16 -18.33 -16.86
CA SER A 153 -14.01 -17.48 -15.68
C SER A 153 -15.34 -17.07 -15.10
N CYS A 154 -15.37 -16.90 -13.78
CA CYS A 154 -16.59 -16.63 -13.04
C CYS A 154 -16.38 -15.53 -11.99
N GLY A 155 -17.44 -14.78 -11.77
CA GLY A 155 -17.51 -13.75 -10.75
C GLY A 155 -16.62 -12.54 -11.05
N LYS A 156 -16.64 -11.58 -10.12
CA LYS A 156 -15.83 -10.37 -10.20
C LYS A 156 -15.54 -9.87 -8.79
N THR A 157 -14.32 -10.11 -8.33
CA THR A 157 -13.84 -9.58 -7.04
C THR A 157 -13.17 -8.24 -7.27
N THR A 158 -13.65 -7.21 -6.56
CA THR A 158 -13.03 -5.88 -6.55
C THR A 158 -11.75 -5.91 -5.71
N ALA A 159 -10.69 -5.32 -6.24
CA ALA A 159 -9.41 -5.14 -5.53
C ALA A 159 -9.20 -3.66 -5.20
N ASN A 160 -8.06 -3.33 -4.60
CA ASN A 160 -7.79 -1.96 -4.11
C ASN A 160 -7.65 -0.87 -5.19
N GLY A 161 -7.56 -1.24 -6.47
CA GLY A 161 -7.40 -0.28 -7.56
C GLY A 161 -6.05 0.45 -7.49
N GLY A 162 -6.04 1.73 -7.88
CA GLY A 162 -4.83 2.56 -7.83
C GLY A 162 -3.80 2.23 -8.91
N LEU A 163 -2.54 2.53 -8.63
CA LEU A 163 -1.41 2.36 -9.56
C LEU A 163 -0.41 1.32 -9.03
N PRO A 164 0.29 0.57 -9.90
CA PRO A 164 1.28 -0.41 -9.48
C PRO A 164 2.43 0.25 -8.70
N VAL A 165 2.73 -0.25 -7.51
CA VAL A 165 3.84 0.26 -6.68
C VAL A 165 5.18 0.26 -7.43
N GLY A 166 5.85 1.42 -7.41
CA GLY A 166 7.11 1.72 -8.08
C GLY A 166 6.99 2.40 -9.45
N VAL A 167 5.77 2.70 -9.94
CA VAL A 167 5.59 3.54 -11.15
C VAL A 167 5.75 5.03 -10.84
N SER A 168 5.58 5.44 -9.59
CA SER A 168 5.61 6.85 -9.16
C SER A 168 6.90 7.22 -8.42
N GLY A 169 7.92 6.38 -8.50
CA GLY A 169 9.18 6.57 -7.77
C GLY A 169 9.14 5.99 -6.35
N ARG A 170 10.05 6.49 -5.52
CA ARG A 170 10.24 6.06 -4.13
C ARG A 170 10.10 7.25 -3.19
N ALA A 171 9.55 7.03 -2.00
CA ALA A 171 9.42 8.02 -0.94
C ALA A 171 9.72 7.39 0.44
N ILE A 172 10.05 8.24 1.42
CA ILE A 172 10.14 7.85 2.82
C ILE A 172 8.86 8.27 3.55
N LEU A 173 8.23 7.35 4.28
CA LEU A 173 7.12 7.65 5.18
C LEU A 173 7.64 8.03 6.57
N LEU A 174 7.22 9.16 7.12
CA LEU A 174 7.36 9.42 8.56
C LEU A 174 6.30 8.63 9.31
N LEU A 175 6.67 7.45 9.78
CA LEU A 175 5.78 6.50 10.44
C LEU A 175 5.81 6.71 11.97
N SER A 176 4.65 7.02 12.50
CA SER A 176 4.39 7.16 13.94
C SER A 176 3.55 5.99 14.45
N GLY A 177 3.35 5.91 15.77
CA GLY A 177 2.43 4.94 16.36
C GLY A 177 0.96 5.35 16.23
N GLY A 178 0.67 6.51 15.65
CA GLY A 178 -0.69 7.04 15.50
C GLY A 178 -1.48 6.42 14.34
N ILE A 179 -2.73 6.86 14.20
CA ILE A 179 -3.66 6.39 13.16
C ILE A 179 -3.28 6.96 11.78
N ASP A 180 -2.84 8.22 11.74
CA ASP A 180 -2.78 9.01 10.50
C ASP A 180 -1.62 8.58 9.58
N SER A 181 -0.42 8.37 10.12
CA SER A 181 0.77 8.03 9.33
C SER A 181 0.68 6.69 8.57
N PRO A 182 0.18 5.57 9.14
CA PRO A 182 0.01 4.35 8.35
C PRO A 182 -1.05 4.50 7.26
N VAL A 183 -2.14 5.24 7.50
CA VAL A 183 -3.15 5.52 6.48
C VAL A 183 -2.56 6.32 5.33
N SER A 184 -1.77 7.36 5.64
CA SER A 184 -1.08 8.17 4.65
C SER A 184 -0.10 7.34 3.81
N GLY A 185 0.66 6.43 4.44
CA GLY A 185 1.52 5.47 3.77
C GLY A 185 0.76 4.58 2.78
N TRP A 186 -0.38 4.03 3.21
CA TRP A 186 -1.22 3.20 2.34
C TRP A 186 -1.77 3.98 1.13
N LEU A 187 -2.22 5.22 1.34
CA LEU A 187 -2.69 6.11 0.26
C LEU A 187 -1.56 6.44 -0.74
N ALA A 188 -0.34 6.67 -0.25
CA ALA A 188 0.82 6.89 -1.09
C ALA A 188 1.16 5.64 -1.94
N GLN A 189 1.18 4.45 -1.34
CA GLN A 189 1.36 3.19 -2.08
C GLN A 189 0.26 2.96 -3.12
N LYS A 190 -0.99 3.32 -2.80
CA LYS A 190 -2.13 3.27 -3.75
C LYS A 190 -1.89 4.12 -5.00
N ARG A 191 -1.13 5.21 -4.88
CA ARG A 191 -0.70 6.05 -6.02
C ARG A 191 0.61 5.57 -6.66
N GLY A 192 1.07 4.37 -6.34
CA GLY A 192 2.21 3.72 -7.00
C GLY A 192 3.57 4.12 -6.44
N LEU A 193 3.65 4.70 -5.24
CA LEU A 193 4.91 4.97 -4.55
C LEU A 193 5.46 3.72 -3.89
N ASP A 194 6.74 3.45 -4.11
CA ASP A 194 7.56 2.50 -3.36
C ASP A 194 7.97 3.17 -2.03
N LEU A 195 7.64 2.57 -0.88
CA LEU A 195 7.89 3.21 0.41
C LEU A 195 8.98 2.49 1.21
N ASP A 196 9.87 3.30 1.79
CA ASP A 196 10.55 3.01 3.04
C ASP A 196 9.92 3.86 4.16
N ALA A 197 10.22 3.60 5.42
CA ALA A 197 9.69 4.36 6.55
C ALA A 197 10.80 4.75 7.55
N ILE A 198 10.63 5.91 8.16
CA ILE A 198 11.42 6.37 9.30
C ILE A 198 10.49 6.49 10.50
N HIS A 199 10.91 5.92 11.63
CA HIS A 199 10.27 6.11 12.92
C HIS A 199 11.25 6.74 13.89
N PHE A 200 10.83 7.80 14.59
CA PHE A 200 11.62 8.43 15.66
C PHE A 200 11.13 7.93 17.01
N SER A 201 12.07 7.50 17.86
CA SER A 201 11.83 6.99 19.20
C SER A 201 12.75 7.67 20.20
N SER A 202 12.32 7.81 21.45
CA SER A 202 13.12 8.47 22.51
C SER A 202 13.22 7.60 23.77
N PRO A 203 13.89 6.44 23.74
CA PRO A 203 14.08 5.63 24.93
C PRO A 203 15.00 6.35 25.95
N PRO A 204 14.81 6.16 27.27
CA PRO A 204 13.85 5.26 27.91
C PRO A 204 12.42 5.81 28.01
N TYR A 205 12.15 7.03 27.53
CA TYR A 205 10.82 7.64 27.62
C TYR A 205 9.79 6.94 26.73
N THR A 206 10.21 6.38 25.60
CA THR A 206 9.40 5.45 24.80
C THR A 206 9.84 4.01 25.06
N GLY A 207 8.90 3.15 25.46
CA GLY A 207 9.16 1.73 25.76
C GLY A 207 9.17 0.82 24.53
N GLU A 208 9.67 -0.42 24.70
CA GLU A 208 9.74 -1.43 23.63
C GLU A 208 8.39 -1.73 22.98
N LYS A 209 7.30 -1.73 23.77
CA LYS A 209 5.93 -1.95 23.25
C LYS A 209 5.48 -0.87 22.27
N ALA A 210 5.96 0.37 22.44
CA ALA A 210 5.69 1.45 21.48
C ALA A 210 6.41 1.18 20.14
N PHE A 211 7.61 0.61 20.19
CA PHE A 211 8.33 0.17 19.00
C PHE A 211 7.66 -1.04 18.33
N ASP A 212 7.24 -2.05 19.10
CA ASP A 212 6.52 -3.23 18.57
C ASP A 212 5.25 -2.84 17.83
N LYS A 213 4.53 -1.83 18.34
CA LYS A 213 3.37 -1.22 17.70
C LYS A 213 3.73 -0.67 16.32
N VAL A 214 4.78 0.13 16.22
CA VAL A 214 5.24 0.71 14.94
C VAL A 214 5.77 -0.36 13.99
N LEU A 215 6.51 -1.34 14.50
CA LEU A 215 6.99 -2.47 13.73
C LEU A 215 5.83 -3.28 13.13
N SER A 216 4.74 -3.45 13.87
CA SER A 216 3.52 -4.11 13.39
C SER A 216 2.84 -3.30 12.28
N LEU A 217 2.76 -1.97 12.43
CA LEU A 217 2.25 -1.08 11.37
C LEU A 217 3.12 -1.14 10.11
N ALA A 218 4.44 -1.12 10.25
CA ALA A 218 5.38 -1.25 9.14
C ALA A 218 5.23 -2.60 8.41
N LYS A 219 5.10 -3.71 9.15
CA LYS A 219 4.80 -5.04 8.60
C LYS A 219 3.51 -5.02 7.78
N SER A 220 2.44 -4.41 8.31
CA SER A 220 1.17 -4.28 7.59
C SER A 220 1.35 -3.52 6.26
N LEU A 221 2.04 -2.37 6.26
CA LEU A 221 2.32 -1.59 5.05
C LEU A 221 3.21 -2.33 4.05
N SER A 222 4.13 -3.18 4.52
CA SER A 222 5.00 -3.96 3.65
C SER A 222 4.23 -4.99 2.79
N LEU A 223 3.02 -5.41 3.22
CA LEU A 223 2.13 -6.28 2.44
C LEU A 223 1.64 -5.59 1.16
N TYR A 224 1.58 -4.26 1.15
CA TYR A 224 1.08 -3.45 0.04
C TYR A 224 2.21 -2.91 -0.85
N ASN A 225 3.49 -3.12 -0.50
CA ASN A 225 4.64 -2.58 -1.23
C ASN A 225 4.98 -3.35 -2.53
N GLY A 226 4.02 -4.04 -3.13
CA GLY A 226 4.17 -4.77 -4.40
C GLY A 226 5.25 -5.87 -4.38
N GLY A 227 5.48 -6.50 -3.23
CA GLY A 227 6.52 -7.51 -3.03
C GLY A 227 7.96 -6.97 -3.11
N ARG A 228 8.12 -5.65 -3.03
CA ARG A 228 9.43 -5.00 -2.86
C ARG A 228 9.84 -5.04 -1.40
N GLU A 229 11.12 -4.84 -1.15
CA GLU A 229 11.59 -4.60 0.20
C GLU A 229 10.99 -3.30 0.73
N PHE A 230 10.70 -3.28 2.03
CA PHE A 230 10.28 -2.12 2.78
C PHE A 230 11.27 -1.98 3.93
N ARG A 231 11.93 -0.83 4.07
CA ARG A 231 12.90 -0.60 5.14
C ARG A 231 12.29 0.29 6.18
N LEU A 232 12.33 -0.12 7.44
CA LEU A 232 12.00 0.72 8.59
C LEU A 232 13.29 1.16 9.26
N TYR A 233 13.61 2.45 9.19
CA TYR A 233 14.69 3.07 9.95
C TYR A 233 14.15 3.47 11.32
N SER A 234 14.58 2.79 12.37
CA SER A 234 14.25 3.10 13.75
C SER A 234 15.31 4.04 14.32
N ILE A 235 14.93 5.30 14.48
CA ILE A 235 15.81 6.42 14.81
C ILE A 235 15.78 6.71 16.30
N HIS A 236 16.96 6.73 16.91
CA HIS A 236 17.14 7.01 18.34
C HIS A 236 17.28 8.53 18.59
N PHE A 237 16.16 9.18 18.87
CA PHE A 237 16.00 10.64 18.89
C PHE A 237 16.17 11.29 20.27
N THR A 238 16.36 10.52 21.35
CA THR A 238 16.38 11.05 22.74
C THR A 238 17.34 12.21 22.95
N GLU A 239 18.61 12.07 22.56
CA GLU A 239 19.64 13.09 22.80
C GLU A 239 19.37 14.37 22.02
N ALA A 240 18.98 14.22 20.76
CA ALA A 240 18.54 15.31 19.90
C ALA A 240 17.33 16.05 20.49
N GLN A 241 16.34 15.31 20.99
CA GLN A 241 15.15 15.87 21.60
C GLN A 241 15.45 16.64 22.89
N ILE A 242 16.31 16.10 23.76
CA ILE A 242 16.77 16.76 25.00
C ILE A 242 17.57 18.02 24.67
N ALA A 243 18.47 17.96 23.68
CA ALA A 243 19.27 19.11 23.27
C ALA A 243 18.38 20.26 22.78
N VAL A 244 17.39 19.97 21.93
CA VAL A 244 16.41 20.96 21.49
C VAL A 244 15.63 21.51 22.68
N HIS A 245 15.05 20.66 23.52
CA HIS A 245 14.22 21.09 24.66
C HIS A 245 14.96 21.98 25.65
N LYS A 246 16.26 21.75 25.88
CA LYS A 246 17.08 22.57 26.78
C LYS A 246 17.51 23.91 26.18
N HIS A 247 17.63 23.98 24.85
CA HIS A 247 18.21 25.14 24.16
C HIS A 247 17.15 26.12 23.65
N VAL A 248 16.05 25.61 23.12
CA VAL A 248 15.01 26.43 22.50
C VAL A 248 13.92 26.80 23.49
N GLU A 249 13.27 27.95 23.26
CA GLU A 249 12.09 28.35 24.03
C GLU A 249 11.00 27.28 23.95
N GLU A 250 10.41 26.92 25.10
CA GLU A 250 9.49 25.78 25.25
C GLU A 250 8.41 25.75 24.17
N ARG A 251 7.77 26.89 23.89
CA ARG A 251 6.69 27.01 22.89
C ARG A 251 7.11 26.62 21.45
N TYR A 252 8.39 26.73 21.11
CA TYR A 252 8.93 26.39 19.79
C TYR A 252 9.53 24.99 19.72
N SER A 253 9.72 24.33 20.88
CA SER A 253 10.32 23.00 21.00
C SER A 253 9.76 21.99 20.00
N LEU A 254 8.42 21.91 19.85
CA LEU A 254 7.78 20.99 18.93
C LEU A 254 8.12 21.26 17.44
N VAL A 255 8.19 22.54 17.05
CA VAL A 255 8.52 22.94 15.67
C VAL A 255 9.98 22.65 15.37
N CYS A 256 10.89 22.99 16.29
CA CYS A 256 12.33 22.71 16.13
C CYS A 256 12.63 21.20 16.13
N GLN A 257 11.94 20.41 16.96
CA GLN A 257 12.05 18.94 16.94
C GLN A 257 11.64 18.37 15.58
N ARG A 258 10.50 18.79 15.01
CA ARG A 258 10.07 18.33 13.68
C ARG A 258 11.03 18.76 12.57
N ARG A 259 11.57 19.97 12.65
CA ARG A 259 12.62 20.44 11.73
C ARG A 259 13.85 19.54 11.78
N LEU A 260 14.30 19.13 12.97
CA LEU A 260 15.41 18.20 13.12
C LEU A 260 15.07 16.79 12.59
N MET A 261 13.84 16.30 12.78
CA MET A 261 13.38 15.07 12.13
C MET A 261 13.49 15.16 10.61
N MET A 262 13.07 16.27 10.00
CA MET A 262 13.20 16.49 8.55
C MET A 262 14.66 16.48 8.08
N ARG A 263 15.57 17.12 8.83
CA ARG A 263 17.02 17.10 8.53
C ARG A 263 17.57 15.66 8.52
N ILE A 264 17.23 14.86 9.53
CA ILE A 264 17.64 13.45 9.62
C ILE A 264 17.05 12.64 8.46
N THR A 265 15.78 12.90 8.11
CA THR A 265 15.12 12.29 6.97
C THR A 265 15.82 12.62 5.65
N ASN A 266 16.26 13.86 5.42
CA ASN A 266 17.04 14.22 4.22
C ASN A 266 18.31 13.38 4.10
N ARG A 267 19.06 13.24 5.20
CA ARG A 267 20.32 12.48 5.20
C ARG A 267 20.11 11.02 4.77
N ILE A 268 19.03 10.40 5.24
CA ILE A 268 18.65 9.04 4.83
C ILE A 268 18.14 9.02 3.39
N ALA A 269 17.36 10.01 2.98
CA ALA A 269 16.81 10.13 1.63
C ALA A 269 17.91 10.28 0.56
N GLU A 270 18.88 11.16 0.78
CA GLU A 270 20.02 11.42 -0.10
C GLU A 270 20.80 10.14 -0.39
N ARG A 271 21.16 9.38 0.66
CA ARG A 271 21.86 8.09 0.53
C ARG A 271 21.09 7.12 -0.37
N ASN A 272 19.77 7.10 -0.23
CA ASN A 272 18.89 6.19 -0.96
C ASN A 272 18.37 6.76 -2.30
N ARG A 273 18.81 7.98 -2.67
CA ARG A 273 18.34 8.73 -3.85
C ARG A 273 16.81 8.87 -3.89
N ILE A 274 16.23 9.15 -2.73
CA ILE A 274 14.80 9.38 -2.54
C ILE A 274 14.56 10.89 -2.56
N ILE A 275 13.53 11.32 -3.28
CA ILE A 275 13.23 12.76 -3.52
C ILE A 275 11.92 13.23 -2.89
N ALA A 276 11.26 12.37 -2.13
CA ALA A 276 9.97 12.66 -1.53
C ALA A 276 9.83 12.02 -0.14
N VAL A 277 9.08 12.70 0.72
CA VAL A 277 8.70 12.25 2.05
C VAL A 277 7.18 12.30 2.19
N VAL A 278 6.59 11.29 2.81
CA VAL A 278 5.15 11.19 3.06
C VAL A 278 4.92 11.40 4.54
N THR A 279 3.96 12.23 4.91
CA THR A 279 3.59 12.48 6.31
C THR A 279 2.11 12.19 6.55
N GLY A 280 1.75 11.87 7.79
CA GLY A 280 0.36 11.76 8.24
C GLY A 280 -0.24 13.11 8.66
N GLU A 281 0.28 14.23 8.17
CA GLU A 281 -0.20 15.55 8.59
C GLU A 281 -1.56 15.90 7.97
N ASN A 282 -2.40 16.53 8.78
CA ASN A 282 -3.75 16.97 8.43
C ASN A 282 -3.93 18.44 8.82
N LEU A 283 -4.50 19.25 7.94
CA LEU A 283 -4.56 20.69 8.14
C LEU A 283 -5.45 21.05 9.34
N GLY A 284 -4.87 21.73 10.34
CA GLY A 284 -5.62 22.26 11.49
C GLY A 284 -5.99 21.24 12.57
N GLN A 285 -5.51 20.00 12.49
CA GLN A 285 -5.80 18.97 13.50
C GLN A 285 -5.06 19.19 14.82
N VAL A 286 -3.79 19.63 14.77
CA VAL A 286 -2.98 19.94 15.95
C VAL A 286 -2.18 21.23 15.75
N ALA A 287 -1.68 21.82 16.85
CA ALA A 287 -0.97 23.10 16.82
C ALA A 287 0.21 23.13 15.84
N SER A 288 0.94 22.03 15.67
CA SER A 288 2.07 21.91 14.74
C SER A 288 1.67 21.75 13.27
N GLN A 289 0.39 21.61 12.96
CA GLN A 289 -0.13 21.38 11.60
C GLN A 289 -0.98 22.56 11.10
N THR A 290 -0.65 23.78 11.53
CA THR A 290 -1.11 25.03 10.90
C THR A 290 -0.29 25.34 9.64
N LEU A 291 -0.83 26.15 8.72
CA LEU A 291 -0.09 26.52 7.50
C LEU A 291 1.26 27.17 7.81
N GLU A 292 1.31 28.03 8.81
CA GLU A 292 2.52 28.70 9.25
C GLU A 292 3.57 27.70 9.75
N ASN A 293 3.17 26.74 10.58
CA ASN A 293 4.09 25.74 11.11
C ASN A 293 4.51 24.72 10.05
N LEU A 294 3.61 24.28 9.17
CA LEU A 294 3.94 23.38 8.05
C LEU A 294 5.00 24.02 7.16
N ARG A 295 4.83 25.30 6.81
CA ARG A 295 5.81 26.05 6.01
C ARG A 295 7.18 26.12 6.70
N VAL A 296 7.19 26.41 8.00
CA VAL A 296 8.43 26.54 8.76
C VAL A 296 9.12 25.20 8.95
N ILE A 297 8.39 24.09 9.09
CA ILE A 297 8.97 22.75 9.18
C ILE A 297 9.54 22.30 7.83
N GLU A 298 8.79 22.54 6.75
CA GLU A 298 9.13 22.11 5.39
C GLU A 298 10.36 22.83 4.83
N GLU A 299 10.68 24.03 5.31
CA GLU A 299 11.91 24.74 4.91
C GLU A 299 13.20 23.98 5.26
N GLN A 300 13.14 22.95 6.10
CA GLN A 300 14.27 22.09 6.43
C GLN A 300 14.45 20.88 5.54
N THR A 301 13.73 20.80 4.42
CA THR A 301 13.87 19.74 3.44
C THR A 301 13.77 20.23 2.01
N ASP A 302 14.60 19.68 1.14
CA ASP A 302 14.47 19.81 -0.31
C ASP A 302 13.61 18.68 -0.91
N LEU A 303 13.16 17.73 -0.09
CA LEU A 303 12.28 16.64 -0.50
C LEU A 303 10.87 17.19 -0.73
N ILE A 304 10.18 16.63 -1.72
CA ILE A 304 8.75 16.90 -1.89
C ILE A 304 7.99 16.30 -0.70
N VAL A 305 7.31 17.14 0.10
CA VAL A 305 6.49 16.69 1.24
C VAL A 305 5.06 16.38 0.80
N LEU A 306 4.76 15.09 0.68
CA LEU A 306 3.45 14.58 0.32
C LEU A 306 2.58 14.40 1.56
N ARG A 307 1.40 15.01 1.55
CA ARG A 307 0.42 14.96 2.65
C ARG A 307 -0.92 14.38 2.17
N PRO A 308 -1.01 13.07 1.92
CA PRO A 308 -2.25 12.42 1.49
C PRO A 308 -3.50 12.74 2.33
N LEU A 309 -3.33 13.03 3.61
CA LEU A 309 -4.42 13.32 4.56
C LEU A 309 -4.67 14.82 4.78
N LEU A 310 -4.02 15.71 4.01
CA LEU A 310 -4.08 17.16 4.25
C LEU A 310 -5.52 17.71 4.35
N THR A 311 -6.45 17.11 3.61
CA THR A 311 -7.86 17.53 3.52
C THR A 311 -8.85 16.52 4.09
N TYR A 312 -8.37 15.44 4.71
CA TYR A 312 -9.24 14.44 5.32
C TYR A 312 -9.73 14.94 6.67
N ASP A 313 -10.93 14.57 7.09
CA ASP A 313 -11.29 14.66 8.49
C ASP A 313 -10.82 13.43 9.28
N LYS A 314 -11.01 13.48 10.61
CA LYS A 314 -10.59 12.41 11.51
C LYS A 314 -11.42 11.14 11.32
N ILE A 315 -12.71 11.27 11.00
CA ILE A 315 -13.62 10.14 10.81
C ILE A 315 -13.23 9.38 9.54
N GLU A 316 -13.03 10.08 8.43
CA GLU A 316 -12.58 9.51 7.16
C GLU A 316 -11.25 8.74 7.34
N THR A 317 -10.33 9.32 8.12
CA THR A 317 -9.04 8.68 8.43
C THR A 317 -9.21 7.41 9.26
N ILE A 318 -10.08 7.43 10.28
CA ILE A 318 -10.38 6.26 11.13
C ILE A 318 -11.07 5.14 10.34
N GLU A 319 -12.04 5.47 9.49
CA GLU A 319 -12.73 4.50 8.64
C GLU A 319 -11.76 3.80 7.70
N LEU A 320 -10.84 4.56 7.11
CA LEU A 320 -9.81 3.98 6.26
C LEU A 320 -8.82 3.13 7.06
N ALA A 321 -8.41 3.56 8.26
CA ALA A 321 -7.54 2.79 9.15
C ALA A 321 -8.16 1.43 9.52
N LYS A 322 -9.46 1.39 9.83
CA LYS A 322 -10.20 0.15 10.09
C LYS A 322 -10.26 -0.73 8.86
N LYS A 323 -10.56 -0.16 7.69
CA LYS A 323 -10.61 -0.89 6.42
C LYS A 323 -9.28 -1.56 6.06
N ILE A 324 -8.15 -0.93 6.39
CA ILE A 324 -6.81 -1.47 6.10
C ILE A 324 -6.21 -2.26 7.27
N GLY A 325 -6.93 -2.39 8.39
CA GLY A 325 -6.51 -3.16 9.57
C GLY A 325 -5.35 -2.54 10.37
N THR A 326 -5.16 -1.22 10.31
CA THR A 326 -4.12 -0.52 11.09
C THR A 326 -4.68 0.13 12.35
N PHE A 327 -6.00 0.29 12.47
CA PHE A 327 -6.64 1.02 13.56
C PHE A 327 -6.37 0.40 14.93
N GLU A 328 -6.60 -0.91 15.08
CA GLU A 328 -6.49 -1.64 16.34
C GLU A 328 -5.06 -1.57 16.90
N THR A 329 -4.06 -1.66 16.03
CA THR A 329 -2.66 -1.49 16.41
C THR A 329 -2.38 -0.04 16.80
N SER A 330 -2.91 0.93 16.04
CA SER A 330 -2.66 2.37 16.25
C SER A 330 -3.23 2.93 17.56
N ILE A 331 -4.29 2.33 18.10
CA ILE A 331 -4.93 2.78 19.36
C ILE A 331 -4.32 2.18 20.63
N LEU A 332 -3.32 1.29 20.52
CA LEU A 332 -2.64 0.74 21.69
C LEU A 332 -2.05 1.88 22.55
N PRO A 333 -2.25 1.86 23.89
CA PRO A 333 -1.97 2.98 24.79
C PRO A 333 -0.48 3.08 25.14
N TYR A 334 0.36 3.20 24.12
CA TYR A 334 1.80 3.39 24.26
C TYR A 334 2.20 4.76 23.70
N GLU A 335 3.02 5.48 24.45
CA GLU A 335 3.43 6.85 24.16
C GLU A 335 4.29 6.94 22.89
N ASP A 336 4.17 8.07 22.18
CA ASP A 336 4.92 8.38 20.96
C ASP A 336 6.09 9.32 21.31
N CYS A 337 7.13 9.37 20.47
CA CYS A 337 8.28 10.23 20.67
C CYS A 337 7.90 11.71 20.80
N CYS A 338 6.92 12.15 20.01
CA CYS A 338 6.45 13.54 20.02
C CYS A 338 5.63 13.90 21.27
N THR A 339 5.19 12.93 22.09
CA THR A 339 4.37 13.18 23.29
C THR A 339 5.19 13.40 24.56
N VAL A 340 6.46 12.97 24.58
CA VAL A 340 7.34 12.97 25.77
C VAL A 340 7.64 14.40 26.28
N PHE A 341 7.88 15.35 25.36
CA PHE A 341 8.23 16.73 25.70
C PHE A 341 7.30 17.73 25.00
N VAL A 342 5.98 17.48 25.06
CA VAL A 342 4.98 18.38 24.49
C VAL A 342 4.94 19.65 25.32
N PRO A 343 5.12 20.83 24.71
CA PRO A 343 5.05 22.08 25.45
C PRO A 343 3.61 22.34 25.91
N SER A 344 3.47 23.00 27.07
CA SER A 344 2.18 23.34 27.66
C SER A 344 1.33 24.25 26.77
N SER A 345 1.97 25.14 26.00
CA SER A 345 1.35 26.03 25.02
C SER A 345 2.18 26.08 23.74
N PRO A 346 2.03 25.10 22.84
CA PRO A 346 2.78 25.04 21.58
C PRO A 346 2.46 26.25 20.69
N ALA A 347 3.48 26.79 20.01
CA ALA A 347 3.27 27.85 19.04
C ALA A 347 2.42 27.35 17.87
N THR A 348 1.32 28.04 17.55
CA THR A 348 0.45 27.76 16.38
C THR A 348 0.82 28.59 15.16
N LYS A 349 1.62 29.64 15.33
CA LYS A 349 2.06 30.56 14.25
C LYS A 349 3.55 30.87 14.42
N ALA A 350 4.41 29.89 14.17
CA ALA A 350 5.84 30.13 14.15
C ALA A 350 6.24 30.96 12.91
N ARG A 351 7.24 31.83 13.07
CA ARG A 351 7.86 32.54 11.95
C ARG A 351 9.25 31.99 11.74
N LEU A 352 9.66 31.89 10.48
CA LEU A 352 10.97 31.34 10.13
C LEU A 352 12.12 32.10 10.81
N PHE A 353 12.01 33.43 10.89
CA PHE A 353 12.99 34.27 11.58
C PHE A 353 13.17 33.89 13.06
N ASP A 354 12.07 33.71 13.79
CA ASP A 354 12.09 33.37 15.21
C ASP A 354 12.69 31.98 15.42
N ILE A 355 12.29 31.01 14.59
CA ILE A 355 12.79 29.64 14.66
C ILE A 355 14.28 29.56 14.36
N ASN A 356 14.74 30.19 13.28
CA ASN A 356 16.17 30.22 12.94
C ASN A 356 17.01 30.86 14.05
N ARG A 357 16.46 31.88 14.73
CA ARG A 357 17.13 32.53 15.86
C ARG A 357 17.22 31.62 17.08
N VAL A 358 16.16 30.92 17.47
CA VAL A 358 16.19 30.03 18.65
C VAL A 358 16.96 28.74 18.39
N GLU A 359 17.04 28.30 17.13
CA GLU A 359 17.86 27.18 16.71
C GLU A 359 19.35 27.53 16.62
N ALA A 360 19.70 28.83 16.59
CA ALA A 360 21.08 29.28 16.49
C ALA A 360 21.91 28.76 17.68
N GLY A 361 23.06 28.15 17.37
CA GLY A 361 23.94 27.53 18.36
C GLY A 361 23.71 26.03 18.59
N LEU A 362 22.67 25.43 18.01
CA LEU A 362 22.56 23.97 17.96
C LEU A 362 23.44 23.40 16.85
N ASP A 363 24.32 22.45 17.20
CA ASP A 363 25.10 21.69 16.23
C ASP A 363 24.25 20.55 15.64
N PHE A 364 23.47 20.89 14.61
CA PHE A 364 22.59 19.92 13.96
C PHE A 364 23.33 18.77 13.27
N GLU A 365 24.57 18.98 12.81
CA GLU A 365 25.35 17.91 12.17
C GLU A 365 25.77 16.89 13.22
N ASP A 366 26.34 17.34 14.34
CA ASP A 366 26.73 16.46 15.45
C ASP A 366 25.51 15.70 16.00
N LEU A 367 24.39 16.39 16.22
CA LEU A 367 23.15 15.76 16.68
C LEU A 367 22.64 14.70 15.69
N THR A 368 22.66 15.00 14.39
CA THR A 368 22.25 14.06 13.34
C THR A 368 23.14 12.82 13.34
N MET A 369 24.46 12.98 13.39
CA MET A 369 25.41 11.87 13.38
C MET A 369 25.27 10.99 14.62
N LYS A 370 25.19 11.58 15.82
CA LYS A 370 24.97 10.86 17.07
C LYS A 370 23.67 10.05 17.05
N THR A 371 22.59 10.65 16.56
CA THR A 371 21.30 9.97 16.42
C THR A 371 21.40 8.79 15.44
N LEU A 372 21.97 8.99 14.25
CA LEU A 372 22.06 7.94 13.24
C LEU A 372 22.95 6.76 13.68
N ASN A 373 24.05 7.02 14.40
CA ASN A 373 24.96 5.97 14.91
C ASN A 373 24.29 5.00 15.90
N LYS A 374 23.22 5.43 16.58
CA LYS A 374 22.47 4.60 17.53
C LYS A 374 21.22 3.95 16.92
N SER A 375 20.99 4.20 15.63
CA SER A 375 19.77 3.83 14.94
C SER A 375 19.92 2.51 14.19
N LYS A 376 18.79 1.82 13.96
CA LYS A 376 18.75 0.50 13.32
C LYS A 376 17.86 0.51 12.09
N MET A 377 18.17 -0.34 11.11
CA MET A 377 17.35 -0.58 9.93
C MET A 377 16.76 -1.99 9.98
N TYR A 378 15.45 -2.08 9.83
CA TYR A 378 14.71 -3.33 9.72
C TYR A 378 14.26 -3.50 8.27
N ARG A 379 14.79 -4.51 7.59
CA ARG A 379 14.41 -4.85 6.23
C ARG A 379 13.30 -5.88 6.27
N MET A 380 12.15 -5.56 5.67
CA MET A 380 10.99 -6.44 5.66
C MET A 380 10.38 -6.58 4.27
N LYS A 381 9.62 -7.66 4.08
CA LYS A 381 8.91 -7.95 2.84
C LYS A 381 7.68 -8.78 3.14
N ASN A 382 6.52 -8.35 2.63
CA ASN A 382 5.26 -9.08 2.77
C ASN A 382 4.91 -9.48 4.22
N GLY A 383 5.17 -8.60 5.19
CA GLY A 383 4.86 -8.82 6.60
C GLY A 383 5.97 -9.49 7.42
N GLU A 384 7.03 -9.96 6.78
CA GLU A 384 8.14 -10.66 7.43
C GLU A 384 9.40 -9.80 7.50
N ILE A 385 10.11 -9.86 8.64
CA ILE A 385 11.42 -9.22 8.80
C ILE A 385 12.46 -10.17 8.21
N LEU A 386 13.22 -9.68 7.25
CA LEU A 386 14.29 -10.43 6.59
C LEU A 386 15.63 -10.25 7.33
N GLU A 387 15.90 -9.03 7.80
CA GLU A 387 17.18 -8.68 8.40
C GLU A 387 17.03 -7.44 9.29
N VAL A 388 17.88 -7.36 10.32
CA VAL A 388 18.11 -6.15 11.11
C VAL A 388 19.58 -5.78 10.96
N GLY A 389 19.84 -4.54 10.54
CA GLY A 389 21.19 -4.03 10.32
C GLY A 389 21.37 -2.62 10.88
N GLU A 390 22.59 -2.10 10.78
CA GLU A 390 22.92 -0.73 11.13
C GLU A 390 22.63 0.24 9.97
N ILE A 391 22.48 1.53 10.29
CA ILE A 391 22.36 2.57 9.27
C ILE A 391 23.78 3.02 8.90
N GLU A 392 24.34 2.52 7.80
CA GLU A 392 25.62 3.05 7.35
C GLU A 392 25.48 4.53 6.96
N ILE A 393 26.33 5.40 7.51
CA ILE A 393 26.33 6.81 7.16
C ILE A 393 27.51 7.02 6.21
N PRO A 394 27.31 7.55 4.98
CA PRO A 394 28.45 7.95 4.19
C PRO A 394 29.17 9.09 4.92
N GLU A 395 30.46 8.88 5.19
CA GLU A 395 31.39 9.98 5.45
C GLU A 395 31.19 11.02 4.34
N LYS A 396 31.10 12.30 4.69
CA LYS A 396 30.92 13.36 3.68
C LYS A 396 31.98 13.15 2.60
N ALA A 397 31.55 13.06 1.34
CA ALA A 397 32.46 13.29 0.23
C ALA A 397 33.02 14.71 0.46
N THR A 398 34.33 14.77 0.69
CA THR A 398 35.07 15.98 1.02
C THR A 398 35.06 16.98 -0.12
#